data_AF-A0A662M282-F1
#
_entry.id   AF-A0A662M282-F1
#
_cell.length_a   1.000
_cell.length_b   1.000
_cell.length_c   1.000
_cell.angle_alpha   90.00
_cell.angle_beta   90.00
_cell.angle_gamma   90.00
#
_symmetry.space_group_name_H-M   'P 1'
#
loop_
_entity.id
_entity.type
_entity.pdbx_description
1 polymer ?
#
loop_
_entity_poly.entity_id
_entity_poly.type
_entity_poly.pdbx_seq_one_letter_code
_entity_poly.pdbx_strand_id
1 'polypeptide(L)'
;MKQLTDKEKYDLKRKLEELKACKGQHTELISLYIPPNRQISDVMAYLRNEYSESSNIKSKTTRKNVLSAIESIMSRLRYFKTPPPNGLAVFVGHKNIGSDQTDMVAYLIEPPLPITTFLYRCDSSFYLEPLKEMLAEDEIYGLFLIDR
;
A
#
# COMPACT_ATOMS: atom_id res chain seq x y z
N MET A 1 -12.76 -18.63 -10.91
CA MET A 1 -12.89 -17.61 -9.85
C MET A 1 -12.21 -18.16 -8.61
N LYS A 2 -11.14 -17.54 -8.11
CA LYS A 2 -10.52 -17.93 -6.83
C LYS A 2 -11.51 -17.55 -5.72
N GLN A 3 -12.06 -18.53 -4.99
CA GLN A 3 -12.68 -18.24 -3.70
C GLN A 3 -11.55 -17.96 -2.71
N LEU A 4 -11.61 -16.81 -2.03
CA LEU A 4 -10.74 -16.56 -0.88
C LEU A 4 -11.03 -17.59 0.21
N THR A 5 -10.00 -18.23 0.73
CA THR A 5 -10.13 -19.10 1.90
C THR A 5 -10.50 -18.25 3.12
N ASP A 6 -11.36 -18.73 4.02
CA ASP A 6 -11.75 -17.99 5.24
C ASP A 6 -10.54 -17.54 6.08
N LYS A 7 -9.46 -18.32 6.04
CA LYS A 7 -8.18 -17.99 6.67
C LYS A 7 -7.51 -16.76 6.05
N GLU A 8 -7.50 -16.66 4.72
CA GLU A 8 -6.92 -15.52 3.99
C GLU A 8 -7.74 -14.25 4.23
N LYS A 9 -9.08 -14.36 4.27
CA LYS A 9 -9.97 -13.25 4.67
C LYS A 9 -9.65 -12.76 6.08
N TYR A 10 -9.51 -13.69 7.02
CA TYR A 10 -9.22 -13.35 8.41
C TYR A 10 -7.85 -12.67 8.58
N ASP A 11 -6.80 -13.21 7.94
CA ASP A 11 -5.47 -12.62 8.00
C ASP A 11 -5.41 -11.24 7.35
N LEU A 12 -6.08 -11.06 6.20
CA LEU A 12 -6.17 -9.75 5.54
C LEU A 12 -6.94 -8.74 6.40
N LYS A 13 -8.07 -9.15 6.98
CA LYS A 13 -8.87 -8.30 7.87
C LYS A 13 -8.07 -7.85 9.10
N ARG A 14 -7.33 -8.77 9.74
CA ARG A 14 -6.46 -8.42 10.87
C ARG A 14 -5.38 -7.41 10.46
N LYS A 15 -4.70 -7.64 9.34
CA LYS A 15 -3.69 -6.70 8.81
C LYS A 15 -4.29 -5.34 8.46
N LEU A 16 -5.51 -5.29 7.93
CA LEU A 16 -6.19 -4.02 7.63
C LEU A 16 -6.52 -3.23 8.87
N GLU A 17 -6.95 -3.88 9.95
CA GLU A 17 -7.18 -3.20 11.22
C GLU A 17 -5.87 -2.67 11.82
N GLU A 18 -4.76 -3.43 11.73
CA GLU A 18 -3.43 -2.95 12.13
C GLU A 18 -2.99 -1.73 11.31
N LEU A 19 -3.16 -1.78 9.98
CA LEU A 19 -2.82 -0.66 9.09
C LEU A 19 -3.71 0.57 9.33
N LYS A 20 -4.99 0.36 9.63
CA LYS A 20 -5.95 1.43 9.94
C LYS A 20 -5.65 2.09 11.28
N ALA A 21 -5.11 1.35 12.24
CA ALA A 21 -4.64 1.88 13.51
C ALA A 21 -3.37 2.74 13.37
N CYS A 22 -2.57 2.53 12.30
CA CYS A 22 -1.41 3.34 12.02
C CYS A 22 -1.83 4.74 11.52
N LYS A 23 -1.58 5.77 12.33
CA LYS A 23 -1.74 7.18 11.94
C LYS A 23 -0.39 7.89 11.95
N GLY A 24 -0.10 8.59 10.86
CA GLY A 24 1.04 9.49 10.77
C GLY A 24 0.77 10.78 11.54
N GLN A 25 1.83 11.42 12.04
CA GLN A 25 1.71 12.78 12.61
C GLN A 25 1.49 13.83 11.50
N HIS A 26 2.00 13.56 10.30
CA HIS A 26 1.90 14.38 9.09
C HIS A 26 1.70 13.47 7.86
N THR A 27 1.96 13.97 6.66
CA THR A 27 1.87 13.23 5.37
C THR A 27 3.11 12.34 5.15
N GLU A 28 3.18 11.22 5.86
CA GLU A 28 4.40 10.40 5.95
C GLU A 28 4.15 8.90 5.80
N LEU A 29 2.92 8.52 5.40
CA LEU A 29 2.54 7.14 5.14
C LEU A 29 2.37 6.94 3.64
N ILE A 30 3.14 6.01 3.08
CA ILE A 30 3.15 5.66 1.66
C ILE A 30 2.38 4.36 1.47
N SER A 31 1.36 4.41 0.62
CA SER A 31 0.66 3.25 0.08
C SER A 31 1.07 3.04 -1.37
N LEU A 32 1.62 1.87 -1.67
CA LEU A 32 2.05 1.49 -3.01
C LEU A 32 1.38 0.16 -3.40
N TYR A 33 0.68 0.18 -4.52
CA TYR A 33 0.04 -0.99 -5.11
C TYR A 33 0.67 -1.29 -6.46
N ILE A 34 1.16 -2.52 -6.62
CA ILE A 34 1.86 -3.00 -7.80
C ILE A 34 1.03 -4.12 -8.43
N PRO A 35 0.53 -3.93 -9.66
CA PRO A 35 -0.18 -4.99 -10.37
C PRO A 35 0.82 -6.07 -10.82
N PRO A 36 0.39 -7.34 -10.99
CA PRO A 36 1.26 -8.44 -11.38
C PRO A 36 1.90 -8.25 -12.77
N ASN A 37 1.28 -7.44 -13.63
CA ASN A 37 1.79 -7.16 -14.97
C ASN A 37 2.92 -6.12 -15.00
N ARG A 38 3.22 -5.43 -13.89
CA ARG A 38 4.22 -4.37 -13.87
C ARG A 38 5.55 -4.88 -13.33
N GLN A 39 6.62 -4.66 -14.10
CA GLN A 39 7.95 -5.10 -13.70
C GLN A 39 8.47 -4.29 -12.51
N ILE A 40 9.18 -4.97 -11.60
CA ILE A 40 9.81 -4.34 -10.43
C ILE A 40 10.81 -3.26 -10.86
N SER A 41 11.49 -3.42 -12.00
CA SER A 41 12.38 -2.40 -12.57
C SER A 41 11.68 -1.07 -12.81
N ASP A 42 10.48 -1.10 -13.38
CA ASP A 42 9.71 0.09 -13.73
C ASP A 42 9.17 0.77 -12.47
N VAL A 43 8.79 -0.03 -11.47
CA VAL A 43 8.41 0.49 -10.14
C VAL A 43 9.61 1.13 -9.46
N MET A 44 10.79 0.52 -9.53
CA MET A 44 12.02 1.08 -8.96
C MET A 44 12.42 2.39 -9.65
N ALA A 45 12.28 2.49 -10.97
CA ALA A 45 12.50 3.73 -11.70
C ALA A 45 11.49 4.82 -11.27
N TYR A 46 10.21 4.46 -11.14
CA TYR A 46 9.18 5.36 -10.65
C TYR A 46 9.49 5.89 -9.23
N LEU A 47 9.83 5.00 -8.30
CA LEU A 47 10.18 5.38 -6.92
C LEU A 47 11.42 6.25 -6.84
N ARG A 48 12.39 6.11 -7.74
CA ARG A 48 13.54 7.02 -7.82
C ARG A 48 13.13 8.43 -8.24
N ASN A 49 12.18 8.56 -9.18
CA ASN A 49 11.65 9.87 -9.56
C ASN A 49 10.90 10.50 -8.37
N GLU A 50 10.04 9.73 -7.69
CA GLU A 50 9.34 10.18 -6.47
C GLU A 50 10.30 10.58 -5.35
N TYR A 51 11.43 9.87 -5.21
CA TYR A 51 12.49 10.23 -4.26
C TYR A 51 13.09 11.60 -4.59
N SER A 52 13.42 11.83 -5.86
CA SER A 52 13.95 13.12 -6.32
C SER A 52 12.94 14.25 -6.13
N GLU A 53 11.66 14.04 -6.43
CA GLU A 53 10.61 15.04 -6.20
C GLU A 53 10.42 15.34 -4.71
N SER A 54 10.38 14.30 -3.89
CA SER A 54 10.26 14.40 -2.43
C SER A 54 11.44 15.11 -1.77
N SER A 55 12.61 15.14 -2.43
CA SER A 55 13.78 15.87 -1.93
C SER A 55 13.56 17.40 -1.87
N ASN A 56 12.57 17.92 -2.61
CA ASN A 56 12.21 19.34 -2.61
C ASN A 56 11.22 19.73 -1.50
N ILE A 57 10.75 18.79 -0.68
CA ILE A 57 9.85 19.08 0.44
C ILE A 57 10.52 20.09 1.40
N LYS A 58 9.82 21.19 1.72
CA LYS A 58 10.33 22.29 2.55
C LYS A 58 10.58 21.87 4.00
N SER A 59 9.67 21.09 4.59
CA SER A 59 9.80 20.58 5.96
C SER A 59 10.92 19.56 6.04
N LYS A 60 11.94 19.82 6.87
CA LYS A 60 13.10 18.94 7.06
C LYS A 60 12.69 17.56 7.61
N THR A 61 11.77 17.54 8.56
CA THR A 61 11.29 16.30 9.20
C THR A 61 10.50 15.46 8.21
N THR A 62 9.50 16.05 7.56
CA THR A 62 8.66 15.36 6.56
C THR A 62 9.49 14.86 5.39
N ARG A 63 10.43 15.67 4.90
CA ARG A 63 11.35 15.26 3.84
C ARG A 63 12.15 14.03 4.26
N LYS A 64 12.75 14.03 5.45
CA LYS A 64 13.52 12.88 5.95
C LYS A 64 12.64 11.62 6.05
N ASN A 65 11.43 11.74 6.58
CA ASN A 65 10.53 10.62 6.80
C ASN A 65 10.04 10.02 5.47
N VAL A 66 9.65 10.86 4.50
CA VAL A 66 9.22 10.42 3.16
C VAL A 66 10.38 9.76 2.40
N LEU A 67 11.56 10.39 2.36
CA LEU A 67 12.74 9.83 1.67
C LEU A 67 13.15 8.48 2.28
N SER A 68 13.15 8.38 3.61
CA SER A 68 13.49 7.14 4.31
C SER A 68 12.46 6.03 4.06
N ALA A 69 11.17 6.38 3.97
CA ALA A 69 10.12 5.45 3.60
C ALA A 69 10.30 4.93 2.16
N ILE A 70 10.58 5.81 1.19
CA ILE A 70 10.83 5.42 -0.22
C ILE A 70 12.07 4.50 -0.31
N GLU A 71 13.15 4.82 0.39
CA GLU A 71 14.34 3.95 0.47
C GLU A 71 14.03 2.57 1.04
N SER A 72 13.23 2.51 2.11
CA SER A 72 12.79 1.26 2.73
C SER A 72 11.94 0.42 1.76
N ILE A 73 11.03 1.05 0.99
CA ILE A 73 10.27 0.38 -0.07
C ILE A 73 11.21 -0.18 -1.13
N MET A 74 12.12 0.65 -1.68
CA MET A 74 13.08 0.22 -2.68
C MET A 74 13.94 -0.95 -2.19
N SER A 75 14.35 -0.94 -0.92
CA SER A 75 15.13 -2.03 -0.32
C SER A 75 14.36 -3.34 -0.29
N ARG A 76 13.08 -3.29 0.09
CA ARG A 76 12.20 -4.47 0.14
C ARG A 76 11.89 -5.00 -1.25
N LEU A 77 11.66 -4.12 -2.22
CA LEU A 77 11.38 -4.50 -3.61
C LEU A 77 12.58 -5.20 -4.28
N ARG A 78 13.83 -4.89 -3.89
CA ARG A 78 15.02 -5.58 -4.41
C ARG A 78 15.02 -7.09 -4.13
N TYR A 79 14.35 -7.55 -3.08
CA TYR A 79 14.25 -8.98 -2.78
C TYR A 79 13.25 -9.71 -3.70
N PHE A 80 12.37 -8.97 -4.39
CA PHE A 80 11.42 -9.52 -5.35
C PHE A 80 12.00 -9.43 -6.76
N LYS A 81 12.36 -10.59 -7.34
CA LYS A 81 12.78 -10.65 -8.75
C LYS A 81 11.61 -10.40 -9.71
N THR A 82 10.42 -10.85 -9.33
CA THR A 82 9.17 -10.69 -10.08
C THR A 82 8.03 -10.40 -9.09
N PRO A 83 7.04 -9.57 -9.45
CA PRO A 83 5.87 -9.38 -8.61
C PRO A 83 5.13 -10.73 -8.42
N PRO A 84 4.48 -10.96 -7.27
CA PRO A 84 3.62 -12.12 -7.07
C PRO A 84 2.48 -12.17 -8.10
N PRO A 85 1.83 -13.34 -8.31
CA PRO A 85 0.79 -13.51 -9.33
C PRO A 85 -0.44 -12.62 -9.11
N ASN A 86 -0.70 -12.23 -7.86
CA ASN A 86 -1.79 -11.32 -7.51
C ASN A 86 -1.32 -9.84 -7.37
N GLY A 87 -0.05 -9.56 -7.62
CA GLY A 87 0.54 -8.25 -7.36
C GLY A 87 1.02 -8.09 -5.91
N LEU A 88 1.30 -6.86 -5.52
CA LEU A 88 1.94 -6.55 -4.24
C LEU A 88 1.42 -5.22 -3.69
N ALA A 89 0.97 -5.21 -2.44
CA ALA A 89 0.65 -4.00 -1.71
C ALA A 89 1.74 -3.76 -0.65
N VAL A 90 2.34 -2.57 -0.69
CA VAL A 90 3.43 -2.14 0.19
C VAL A 90 2.95 -0.91 0.94
N PHE A 91 3.01 -0.97 2.27
CA PHE A 91 2.66 0.15 3.15
C PHE A 91 3.85 0.48 4.02
N VAL A 92 4.45 1.64 3.82
CA VAL A 92 5.64 2.06 4.59
C VAL A 92 5.48 3.50 5.03
N GLY A 93 5.86 3.78 6.26
CA GLY A 93 5.90 5.15 6.75
C GLY A 93 6.18 5.23 8.24
N HIS A 94 6.07 6.44 8.76
CA HIS A 94 6.32 6.73 10.16
C HIS A 94 5.00 6.87 10.92
N LYS A 95 4.71 5.92 11.82
CA LYS A 95 3.55 6.01 12.72
C LYS A 95 3.92 6.80 13.98
N ASN A 96 2.97 7.55 14.52
CA ASN A 96 3.16 8.21 15.81
C ASN A 96 2.99 7.17 16.94
N ILE A 97 3.97 7.08 17.84
CA ILE A 97 3.94 6.18 19.01
C ILE A 97 3.75 6.93 20.34
N GLY A 98 3.51 8.24 20.29
CA GLY A 98 3.41 9.12 21.46
C GLY A 98 4.74 9.80 21.81
N SER A 99 4.66 10.82 22.67
CA SER A 99 5.83 11.57 23.17
C SER A 99 6.73 12.18 22.08
N ASP A 100 6.13 12.68 21.00
CA ASP A 100 6.82 13.20 19.81
C ASP A 100 7.79 12.22 19.12
N GLN A 101 7.65 10.92 19.42
CA GLN A 101 8.41 9.88 18.76
C GLN A 101 7.60 9.25 17.63
N THR A 102 8.32 8.96 16.53
CA THR A 102 7.77 8.24 15.39
C THR A 102 8.50 6.93 15.22
N ASP A 103 7.76 5.87 14.94
CA ASP A 103 8.29 4.55 14.64
C ASP A 103 8.09 4.22 13.15
N MET A 104 9.13 3.69 12.51
CA MET A 104 9.02 3.31 11.10
C MET A 104 8.34 1.95 11.01
N VAL A 105 7.22 1.88 10.32
CA VAL A 105 6.52 0.64 10.02
C VAL A 105 6.58 0.34 8.53
N ALA A 106 6.66 -0.96 8.22
CA ALA A 106 6.70 -1.44 6.86
C ALA A 106 5.97 -2.78 6.76
N TYR A 107 4.86 -2.77 6.04
CA TYR A 107 4.01 -3.94 5.82
C TYR A 107 4.03 -4.32 4.36
N LEU A 108 4.13 -5.62 4.13
CA LEU A 108 4.05 -6.22 2.82
C LEU A 108 2.86 -7.17 2.80
N ILE A 109 1.94 -6.94 1.86
CA ILE A 109 0.72 -7.71 1.72
C ILE A 109 0.64 -8.20 0.28
N GLU A 110 0.60 -9.51 0.11
CA GLU A 110 0.14 -10.12 -1.13
C GLU A 110 -1.39 -10.14 -1.09
N PRO A 111 -2.06 -9.41 -1.98
CA PRO A 111 -3.51 -9.40 -2.02
C PRO A 111 -4.03 -10.77 -2.51
N PRO A 112 -5.20 -11.21 -2.04
CA PRO A 112 -5.75 -12.49 -2.44
C PRO A 112 -6.31 -12.46 -3.88
N LEU A 113 -6.69 -11.27 -4.35
CA LEU A 113 -7.11 -10.99 -5.72
C LEU A 113 -6.07 -10.12 -6.44
N PRO A 114 -5.92 -10.27 -7.76
CA PRO A 114 -4.97 -9.49 -8.54
C PRO A 114 -5.35 -8.00 -8.55
N ILE A 115 -4.40 -7.13 -8.20
CA ILE A 115 -4.58 -5.69 -8.37
C ILE A 115 -4.48 -5.36 -9.87
N THR A 116 -5.43 -4.58 -10.37
CA THR A 116 -5.47 -4.17 -11.79
C THR A 116 -4.66 -2.92 -12.08
N THR A 117 -4.56 -2.00 -11.11
CA THR A 117 -4.01 -0.66 -11.32
C THR A 117 -2.80 -0.40 -10.42
N PHE A 118 -1.77 0.22 -10.98
CA PHE A 118 -0.66 0.75 -10.20
C PHE A 118 -1.08 2.03 -9.48
N LEU A 119 -0.86 2.09 -8.17
CA LEU A 119 -1.17 3.25 -7.35
C LEU A 119 -0.01 3.57 -6.43
N TYR A 120 0.41 4.83 -6.41
CA TYR A 120 1.30 5.38 -5.40
C TYR A 120 0.59 6.56 -4.73
N ARG A 121 0.52 6.55 -3.40
CA ARG A 121 -0.09 7.63 -2.63
C ARG A 121 0.67 7.85 -1.33
N CYS A 122 1.04 9.09 -1.05
CA CYS A 122 1.54 9.52 0.25
C CYS A 122 0.45 10.34 0.96
N ASP A 123 0.07 9.93 2.16
CA ASP A 123 -0.96 10.58 2.95
C ASP A 123 -0.64 10.46 4.46
N SER A 124 -1.49 11.02 5.31
CA SER A 124 -1.44 10.91 6.77
C SER A 124 -1.97 9.56 7.31
N SER A 125 -2.66 8.81 6.47
CA SER A 125 -3.19 7.47 6.74
C SER A 125 -2.91 6.56 5.54
N PHE A 126 -2.77 5.26 5.77
CA PHE A 126 -2.64 4.34 4.64
C PHE A 126 -3.94 4.32 3.82
N TYR A 127 -3.79 4.45 2.51
CA TYR A 127 -4.88 4.20 1.55
C TYR A 127 -5.14 2.70 1.49
N LEU A 128 -6.28 2.26 2.04
CA LEU A 128 -6.65 0.84 2.17
C LEU A 128 -7.87 0.44 1.34
N GLU A 129 -8.50 1.39 0.64
CA GLU A 129 -9.75 1.17 -0.10
C GLU A 129 -9.69 -0.03 -1.07
N PRO A 130 -8.63 -0.21 -1.90
CA PRO A 130 -8.57 -1.35 -2.82
C PRO A 130 -8.59 -2.71 -2.11
N LEU A 131 -8.00 -2.81 -0.92
CA LEU A 131 -8.01 -4.06 -0.14
C LEU A 131 -9.32 -4.29 0.60
N LYS A 132 -10.05 -3.21 0.93
CA LYS A 132 -11.38 -3.30 1.54
C LYS A 132 -12.43 -3.72 0.53
N GLU A 133 -12.38 -3.18 -0.69
CA GLU A 133 -13.28 -3.57 -1.78
C GLU A 133 -13.16 -5.07 -2.09
N MET A 134 -11.94 -5.61 -2.10
CA MET A 134 -11.70 -7.06 -2.27
C MET A 134 -12.33 -7.94 -1.17
N LEU A 135 -12.55 -7.39 0.03
CA LEU A 135 -13.26 -8.08 1.12
C LEU A 135 -14.78 -7.88 1.04
N ALA A 136 -15.24 -6.81 0.40
CA ALA A 136 -16.65 -6.46 0.26
C ALA A 136 -17.30 -7.07 -0.99
N GLU A 137 -16.52 -7.46 -2.01
CA GLU A 137 -17.00 -8.03 -3.29
C GLU A 137 -17.76 -9.37 -3.19
N ASP A 138 -17.92 -9.95 -2.00
CA ASP A 138 -18.91 -11.02 -1.79
C ASP A 138 -20.37 -10.50 -1.79
N GLU A 139 -20.61 -9.17 -1.76
CA GLU A 139 -21.93 -8.57 -1.95
C GLU A 139 -22.21 -8.37 -3.45
N ILE A 140 -22.83 -9.39 -4.05
CA ILE A 140 -23.32 -9.44 -5.44
C ILE A 140 -24.16 -8.19 -5.74
N TYR A 141 -23.62 -7.23 -6.50
CA TYR A 141 -24.42 -6.18 -7.15
C TYR A 141 -25.18 -6.80 -8.32
N GLY A 142 -26.30 -7.46 -8.03
CA GLY A 142 -27.28 -7.88 -9.03
C GLY A 142 -28.02 -6.66 -9.58
N LEU A 143 -27.48 -6.04 -10.63
CA LEU A 143 -28.19 -4.99 -11.36
C LEU A 143 -29.29 -5.65 -12.22
N PHE A 144 -30.51 -5.71 -11.72
CA PHE A 144 -31.68 -6.06 -12.53
C PHE A 144 -32.12 -4.84 -13.35
N LEU A 145 -31.86 -4.86 -14.65
CA LEU A 145 -32.49 -3.97 -15.61
C LEU A 145 -33.87 -4.55 -15.96
N ILE A 146 -34.94 -3.86 -15.56
CA ILE A 146 -36.29 -4.08 -16.10
C ILE A 146 -36.50 -3.04 -17.19
N ASP A 147 -36.56 -3.50 -18.43
CA ASP A 147 -36.94 -2.70 -19.59
C ASP A 147 -38.47 -2.73 -19.76
N ARG A 148 -39.07 -1.63 -20.23
CA ARG A 148 -40.54 -1.48 -20.38
C ARG A 148 -40.97 -1.58 -21.83
#